data_AF-A0A972A3H3-F1
#
_entry.id   AF-A0A972A3H3-F1
#
_cell.length_a   1.000
_cell.length_b   1.000
_cell.length_c   1.000
_cell.angle_alpha   90.00
_cell.angle_beta   90.00
_cell.angle_gamma   90.00
#
_symmetry.space_group_name_H-M   'P 1'
#
loop_
_entity.id
_entity.type
_entity.pdbx_description
1 polymer ?
#
loop_
_entity_poly.entity_id
_entity_poly.type
_entity_poly.pdbx_seq_one_letter_code
_entity_poly.pdbx_strand_id
1 'polypeptide(L)'
;HNELDPEVIKKYGQLKSDPTLSDIFILDQIEKNEAEILTDLNAIFSKNKVSTALFLDNGTTQFKKLFIPILQKSDIHLFPYIYQIAQQENVKIMIWDAIGMIESDAKNQKLYQFINKKTGGGIYLWDNNKKIECDFIHEQDLMIIGLGGWHKLICTPLSWRECLPSMLIIKETINPIQL
;
A
#
# COMPACT_ATOMS: atom_id res chain seq x y z
N HIS A 1 -5.00 8.23 -24.09
CA HIS A 1 -4.29 7.44 -23.09
C HIS A 1 -3.75 8.41 -22.05
N ASN A 2 -4.14 8.25 -20.78
CA ASN A 2 -3.57 9.02 -19.67
C ASN A 2 -2.43 8.18 -19.10
N GLU A 3 -1.29 8.22 -19.78
CA GLU A 3 -0.08 7.50 -19.38
C GLU A 3 0.98 8.56 -19.09
N LEU A 4 1.57 8.49 -17.91
CA LEU A 4 2.65 9.39 -17.49
C LEU A 4 3.97 8.80 -17.94
N ASP A 5 4.81 9.59 -18.60
CA ASP A 5 6.17 9.17 -18.93
C ASP A 5 6.99 8.96 -17.64
N PRO A 6 7.65 7.80 -17.45
CA PRO A 6 8.56 7.57 -16.33
C PRO A 6 9.62 8.67 -16.13
N GLU A 7 10.15 9.26 -17.20
CA GLU A 7 11.13 10.35 -17.09
C GLU A 7 10.49 11.64 -16.55
N VAL A 8 9.22 11.87 -16.86
CA VAL A 8 8.45 13.00 -16.31
C VAL A 8 8.17 12.79 -14.83
N ILE A 9 7.81 11.57 -14.41
CA ILE A 9 7.64 11.22 -12.99
C ILE A 9 8.94 11.47 -12.21
N LYS A 10 10.07 11.05 -12.78
CA LYS A 10 11.40 11.23 -12.19
C LYS A 10 11.77 12.70 -12.08
N LYS A 11 11.56 13.49 -13.14
CA LYS A 11 11.77 14.95 -13.14
C LYS A 11 10.89 15.63 -12.08
N TYR A 12 9.60 15.30 -12.04
CA TYR A 12 8.66 15.83 -11.04
C TYR A 12 9.13 15.51 -9.61
N GLY A 13 9.53 14.26 -9.34
CA GLY A 13 10.04 13.85 -8.04
C GLY A 13 11.29 14.60 -7.60
N GLN A 14 12.24 14.82 -8.52
CA GLN A 14 13.44 15.62 -8.25
C GLN A 14 13.10 17.06 -7.88
N LEU A 15 12.25 17.71 -8.69
CA LEU A 15 11.82 19.08 -8.43
C LEU A 15 11.03 19.19 -7.13
N LYS A 16 10.17 18.21 -6.81
CA LYS A 16 9.36 18.21 -5.59
C LYS A 16 10.17 17.98 -4.31
N SER A 17 11.36 17.42 -4.43
CA SER A 17 12.27 17.24 -3.29
C SER A 17 12.96 18.53 -2.84
N ASP A 18 12.95 19.57 -3.68
CA ASP A 18 13.50 20.89 -3.35
C ASP A 18 12.42 21.77 -2.69
N PRO A 19 12.55 22.09 -1.39
CA PRO A 19 11.54 22.87 -0.66
C PRO A 19 11.48 24.35 -1.07
N THR A 20 12.43 24.83 -1.88
CA THR A 20 12.45 26.22 -2.38
C THR A 20 11.57 26.42 -3.62
N LEU A 21 11.20 25.33 -4.30
CA LEU A 21 10.39 25.36 -5.51
C LEU A 21 8.90 25.33 -5.18
N SER A 22 8.14 26.24 -5.79
CA SER A 22 6.67 26.25 -5.66
C SER A 22 6.01 25.23 -6.59
N ASP A 23 4.86 24.70 -6.19
CA ASP A 23 4.07 23.75 -6.99
C ASP A 23 3.74 24.29 -8.38
N ILE A 24 3.46 25.59 -8.49
CA ILE A 24 3.18 26.27 -9.77
C ILE A 24 4.42 26.23 -10.66
N PHE A 25 5.59 26.55 -10.12
CA PHE A 25 6.85 26.50 -10.86
C PHE A 25 7.18 25.09 -11.34
N ILE A 26 6.98 24.08 -10.50
CA ILE A 26 7.25 22.68 -10.84
C ILE A 26 6.36 22.21 -11.99
N LEU A 27 5.05 22.53 -11.94
CA LEU A 27 4.09 22.12 -12.96
C LEU A 27 4.29 22.83 -14.31
N ASP A 28 4.79 24.06 -14.32
CA ASP A 28 5.14 24.80 -15.54
C ASP A 28 6.31 24.15 -16.32
N GLN A 29 7.10 23.30 -15.65
CA GLN A 29 8.19 22.53 -16.28
C GLN A 29 7.74 21.21 -16.92
N ILE A 30 6.45 20.90 -16.90
CA ILE A 30 5.87 19.61 -17.33
C ILE A 30 4.83 19.87 -18.42
N GLU A 31 4.67 18.93 -19.36
CA GLU A 31 3.63 19.07 -20.38
C GLU A 31 2.25 19.18 -19.74
N LYS A 32 1.40 20.03 -20.31
CA LYS A 32 0.10 20.38 -19.70
C LYS A 32 -0.75 19.16 -19.32
N ASN A 33 -0.82 18.15 -20.18
CA ASN A 33 -1.59 16.93 -19.92
C ASN A 33 -1.06 16.15 -18.70
N GLU A 34 0.26 16.02 -18.60
CA GLU A 34 0.91 15.32 -17.48
C GLU A 34 0.83 16.13 -16.19
N ALA A 35 0.96 17.47 -16.28
CA ALA A 35 0.77 18.38 -15.16
C ALA A 35 -0.67 18.32 -14.62
N GLU A 36 -1.67 18.19 -15.49
CA GLU A 36 -3.07 17.97 -15.10
C GLU A 36 -3.22 16.64 -14.34
N ILE A 37 -2.69 15.53 -14.86
CA ILE A 37 -2.72 14.23 -14.18
C ILE A 37 -2.03 14.30 -12.80
N LEU A 38 -0.84 14.92 -12.71
CA LEU A 38 -0.11 15.06 -11.45
C LEU A 38 -0.85 15.95 -10.44
N THR A 39 -1.52 17.00 -10.94
CA THR A 39 -2.35 17.88 -10.11
C THR A 39 -3.55 17.13 -9.55
N ASP A 40 -4.22 16.34 -10.38
CA ASP A 40 -5.38 15.53 -9.97
C ASP A 40 -4.98 14.46 -8.95
N LEU A 41 -3.88 13.74 -9.21
CA LEU A 41 -3.33 12.75 -8.26
C LEU A 41 -2.99 13.43 -6.92
N ASN A 42 -2.33 14.58 -6.95
CA ASN A 42 -2.00 15.31 -5.73
C ASN A 42 -3.26 15.81 -5.01
N ALA A 43 -4.26 16.33 -5.72
CA ALA A 43 -5.52 16.79 -5.12
C ALA A 43 -6.25 15.64 -4.41
N ILE A 44 -6.31 14.48 -5.06
CA ILE A 44 -6.90 13.26 -4.53
C ILE A 44 -6.17 12.82 -3.25
N PHE A 45 -4.84 12.81 -3.26
CA PHE A 45 -4.04 12.34 -2.12
C PHE A 45 -3.77 13.38 -1.04
N SER A 46 -3.97 14.67 -1.26
CA SER A 46 -3.70 15.73 -0.27
C SER A 46 -4.95 16.30 0.39
N LYS A 47 -6.08 16.41 -0.32
CA LYS A 47 -7.27 17.18 0.14
C LYS A 47 -8.53 16.36 0.35
N ASN A 48 -8.56 15.08 -0.05
CA ASN A 48 -9.77 14.27 0.13
C ASN A 48 -10.00 13.88 1.59
N LYS A 49 -11.23 14.12 2.04
CA LYS A 49 -11.80 13.66 3.32
C LYS A 49 -12.33 12.22 3.26
N VAL A 50 -12.18 11.58 2.10
CA VAL A 50 -12.69 10.24 1.80
C VAL A 50 -11.49 9.29 1.67
N SER A 51 -11.60 8.10 2.26
CA SER A 51 -10.60 7.04 2.05
C SER A 51 -10.42 6.81 0.55
N THR A 52 -9.17 6.91 0.10
CA THR A 52 -8.80 6.82 -1.32
C THR A 52 -7.77 5.71 -1.48
N ALA A 53 -7.83 4.96 -2.57
CA ALA A 53 -6.80 4.01 -2.93
C ALA A 53 -6.19 4.32 -4.31
N LEU A 54 -4.89 4.06 -4.46
CA LEU A 54 -4.18 4.05 -5.74
C LEU A 54 -3.90 2.60 -6.10
N PHE A 55 -4.34 2.19 -7.28
CA PHE A 55 -3.98 0.89 -7.85
C PHE A 55 -2.85 1.08 -8.86
N LEU A 56 -1.74 0.37 -8.64
CA LEU A 56 -0.60 0.29 -9.53
C LEU A 56 -0.61 -1.09 -10.18
N ASP A 57 -0.94 -1.14 -11.47
CA ASP A 57 -0.99 -2.39 -12.20
C ASP A 57 0.42 -2.78 -12.67
N ASN A 58 0.81 -4.03 -12.41
CA ASN A 58 2.03 -4.66 -12.87
C ASN A 58 1.73 -5.94 -13.68
N GLY A 59 0.60 -5.97 -14.39
CA GLY A 59 0.22 -7.05 -15.30
C GLY A 59 -0.44 -8.25 -14.62
N THR A 60 -1.09 -8.04 -13.47
CA THR A 60 -1.73 -9.14 -12.74
C THR A 60 -3.03 -9.56 -13.43
N THR A 61 -3.27 -10.88 -13.53
CA THR A 61 -4.45 -11.44 -14.22
C THR A 61 -5.51 -11.97 -13.27
N GLN A 62 -5.23 -12.01 -11.97
CA GLN A 62 -6.12 -12.51 -10.92
C GLN A 62 -5.76 -11.86 -9.57
N PHE A 63 -6.61 -12.04 -8.56
CA PHE A 63 -6.37 -11.53 -7.20
C PHE A 63 -6.64 -12.61 -6.15
N LYS A 64 -5.78 -13.64 -6.09
CA LYS A 64 -5.96 -14.80 -5.19
C LYS A 64 -4.90 -14.91 -4.12
N LYS A 65 -3.63 -14.57 -4.41
CA LYS A 65 -2.53 -14.55 -3.45
C LYS A 65 -2.18 -13.11 -3.10
N LEU A 66 -2.53 -12.69 -1.89
CA LEU A 66 -2.39 -11.30 -1.47
C LEU A 66 -1.33 -11.17 -0.39
N PHE A 67 -0.50 -10.14 -0.49
CA PHE A 67 0.54 -9.84 0.48
C PHE A 67 0.29 -8.50 1.15
N ILE A 68 0.32 -8.49 2.49
CA ILE A 68 -0.06 -7.31 3.28
C ILE A 68 1.02 -7.04 4.33
N PRO A 69 1.95 -6.11 4.05
CA PRO A 69 2.94 -5.69 5.03
C PRO A 69 2.34 -4.69 6.04
N ILE A 70 2.58 -4.95 7.33
CA ILE A 70 2.27 -4.06 8.45
C ILE A 70 3.59 -3.47 8.94
N LEU A 71 3.83 -2.21 8.60
CA LEU A 71 5.12 -1.52 8.80
C LEU A 71 5.02 -0.40 9.84
N GLN A 72 3.81 -0.08 10.29
CA GLN A 72 3.53 0.92 11.32
C GLN A 72 2.19 0.64 12.00
N LYS A 73 2.00 1.20 13.20
CA LYS A 73 0.78 1.01 14.00
C LYS A 73 -0.49 1.45 13.27
N SER A 74 -0.40 2.51 12.47
CA SER A 74 -1.55 3.01 11.72
C SER A 74 -2.03 2.01 10.68
N ASP A 75 -1.22 1.06 10.18
CA ASP A 75 -1.62 0.06 9.19
C ASP A 75 -2.71 -0.91 9.70
N ILE A 76 -3.06 -0.86 11.00
CA ILE A 76 -4.24 -1.53 11.56
C ILE A 76 -5.53 -1.19 10.80
N HIS A 77 -5.59 -0.01 10.17
CA HIS A 77 -6.72 0.42 9.34
C HIS A 77 -6.97 -0.51 8.14
N LEU A 78 -6.00 -1.35 7.75
CA LEU A 78 -6.16 -2.34 6.69
C LEU A 78 -7.04 -3.53 7.10
N PHE A 79 -7.19 -3.83 8.41
CA PHE A 79 -7.84 -5.05 8.89
C PHE A 79 -9.31 -5.22 8.47
N PRO A 80 -10.15 -4.17 8.42
CA PRO A 80 -11.49 -4.26 7.83
C PRO A 80 -11.48 -4.72 6.37
N TYR A 81 -10.53 -4.23 5.57
CA TYR A 81 -10.36 -4.66 4.17
C TYR A 81 -9.90 -6.12 4.11
N ILE A 82 -8.94 -6.52 4.96
CA ILE A 82 -8.50 -7.93 5.10
C ILE A 82 -9.70 -8.84 5.37
N TYR A 83 -10.57 -8.44 6.32
CA TYR A 83 -11.76 -9.22 6.66
C TYR A 83 -12.75 -9.35 5.51
N GLN A 84 -12.97 -8.28 4.74
CA GLN A 84 -13.86 -8.33 3.58
C GLN A 84 -13.30 -9.22 2.46
N ILE A 85 -11.99 -9.11 2.20
CA ILE A 85 -11.32 -9.84 1.12
C ILE A 85 -11.18 -11.33 1.47
N ALA A 86 -10.85 -11.66 2.72
CA ALA A 86 -10.70 -13.04 3.16
C ALA A 86 -12.01 -13.84 3.19
N GLN A 87 -13.17 -13.19 2.97
CA GLN A 87 -14.44 -13.89 2.77
C GLN A 87 -14.64 -14.37 1.32
N GLN A 88 -13.80 -13.93 0.38
CA GLN A 88 -13.84 -14.39 -1.00
C GLN A 88 -13.27 -15.80 -1.14
N GLU A 89 -13.89 -16.62 -2.00
CA GLU A 89 -13.41 -17.96 -2.26
C GLU A 89 -12.03 -17.98 -2.92
N ASN A 90 -11.19 -18.94 -2.54
CA ASN A 90 -9.86 -19.17 -3.10
C ASN A 90 -8.86 -18.00 -2.94
N VAL A 91 -9.13 -17.07 -2.02
CA VAL A 91 -8.17 -16.04 -1.63
C VAL A 91 -7.32 -16.51 -0.46
N LYS A 92 -6.00 -16.29 -0.58
CA LYS A 92 -5.00 -16.52 0.45
C LYS A 92 -4.30 -15.21 0.75
N ILE A 93 -4.29 -14.81 2.02
CA ILE A 93 -3.67 -13.57 2.46
C ILE A 93 -2.47 -13.91 3.33
N MET A 94 -1.28 -13.45 2.92
CA MET A 94 -0.08 -13.47 3.75
C MET A 94 0.14 -12.09 4.36
N ILE A 95 0.13 -12.01 5.69
CA ILE A 95 0.41 -10.79 6.44
C ILE A 95 1.86 -10.83 6.93
N TRP A 96 2.64 -9.79 6.64
CA TRP A 96 3.97 -9.61 7.24
C TRP A 96 3.94 -8.52 8.31
N ASP A 97 3.94 -8.92 9.58
CA ASP A 97 3.95 -8.01 10.73
C ASP A 97 5.38 -7.65 11.14
N ALA A 98 5.99 -6.71 10.42
CA ALA A 98 7.39 -6.32 10.61
C ALA A 98 7.64 -5.63 11.96
N ILE A 99 6.59 -5.09 12.60
CA ILE A 99 6.69 -4.36 13.87
C ILE A 99 6.16 -5.16 15.06
N GLY A 100 5.71 -6.40 14.86
CA GLY A 100 5.16 -7.27 15.90
C GLY A 100 3.89 -6.71 16.55
N MET A 101 3.09 -5.91 15.83
CA MET A 101 1.90 -5.25 16.35
C MET A 101 0.78 -6.23 16.73
N ILE A 102 0.68 -7.36 16.02
CA ILE A 102 -0.37 -8.36 16.23
C ILE A 102 -0.11 -9.14 17.51
N GLU A 103 1.15 -9.47 17.79
CA GLU A 103 1.53 -10.24 18.99
C GLU A 103 1.69 -9.35 20.22
N SER A 104 2.18 -8.11 20.05
CA SER A 104 2.46 -7.20 21.17
C SER A 104 1.23 -6.54 21.79
N ASP A 105 0.07 -6.59 21.13
CA ASP A 105 -1.17 -5.96 21.60
C ASP A 105 -2.33 -6.97 21.62
N ALA A 106 -2.91 -7.18 22.81
CA ALA A 106 -3.96 -8.16 23.02
C ALA A 106 -5.26 -7.86 22.24
N LYS A 107 -5.55 -6.59 21.92
CA LYS A 107 -6.70 -6.21 21.10
C LYS A 107 -6.46 -6.59 19.64
N ASN A 108 -5.26 -6.33 19.12
CA ASN A 108 -4.88 -6.71 17.76
C ASN A 108 -4.80 -8.23 17.60
N GLN A 109 -4.27 -8.94 18.59
CA GLN A 109 -4.25 -10.40 18.61
C GLN A 109 -5.66 -11.00 18.53
N LYS A 110 -6.60 -10.48 19.34
CA LYS A 110 -8.01 -10.90 19.32
C LYS A 110 -8.68 -10.59 17.97
N LEU A 111 -8.40 -9.41 17.39
CA LEU A 111 -8.92 -9.05 16.08
C LEU A 111 -8.42 -10.00 14.99
N TYR A 112 -7.11 -10.27 14.95
CA TYR A 112 -6.53 -11.24 14.01
C TYR A 112 -7.16 -12.64 14.17
N GLN A 113 -7.25 -13.15 15.40
CA GLN A 113 -7.88 -14.45 15.68
C GLN A 113 -9.35 -14.50 15.25
N PHE A 114 -10.10 -13.42 15.47
CA PHE A 114 -11.49 -13.30 15.04
C PHE A 114 -11.61 -13.40 13.51
N ILE A 115 -10.82 -12.60 12.79
CA ILE A 115 -10.83 -12.58 11.32
C ILE A 115 -10.43 -13.96 10.78
N ASN A 116 -9.35 -14.55 11.29
CA ASN A 116 -8.88 -15.85 10.82
C ASN A 116 -9.91 -16.98 11.07
N LYS A 117 -10.58 -16.97 12.23
CA LYS A 117 -11.66 -17.92 12.55
C LYS A 117 -12.86 -17.75 11.62
N LYS A 118 -13.25 -16.52 11.30
CA LYS A 118 -14.41 -16.22 10.45
C LYS A 118 -14.18 -16.54 8.98
N THR A 119 -12.93 -16.55 8.55
CA THR A 119 -12.53 -16.72 7.14
C THR A 119 -12.05 -18.13 6.82
N GLY A 120 -12.17 -19.07 7.77
CA GLY A 120 -11.85 -20.48 7.54
C GLY A 120 -10.35 -20.75 7.32
N GLY A 121 -9.46 -19.88 7.79
CA GLY A 121 -8.00 -20.10 7.68
C GLY A 121 -7.35 -19.60 6.39
N GLY A 122 -8.00 -18.71 5.64
CA GLY A 122 -7.43 -18.06 4.45
C GLY A 122 -6.36 -17.00 4.74
N ILE A 123 -6.03 -16.75 6.01
CA ILE A 123 -5.07 -15.73 6.44
C ILE A 123 -3.91 -16.39 7.17
N TYR A 124 -2.71 -16.00 6.77
CA TYR A 124 -1.45 -16.51 7.28
C TYR A 124 -0.58 -15.35 7.78
N LEU A 125 0.21 -15.62 8.82
CA LEU A 125 1.26 -14.71 9.27
C LEU A 125 2.60 -15.20 8.76
N TRP A 126 3.39 -14.28 8.20
CA TRP A 126 4.76 -14.54 7.80
C TRP A 126 5.61 -14.81 9.03
N ASP A 127 6.50 -15.80 8.93
CA ASP A 127 7.50 -16.07 9.96
C ASP A 127 8.61 -15.03 9.89
N ASN A 128 8.64 -14.10 10.85
CA ASN A 128 9.62 -13.01 10.90
C ASN A 128 11.08 -13.50 11.05
N ASN A 129 11.32 -14.78 11.33
CA ASN A 129 12.67 -15.37 11.30
C ASN A 129 13.12 -15.73 9.88
N LYS A 130 12.21 -15.72 8.90
CA LYS A 130 12.51 -15.98 7.49
C LYS A 130 12.65 -14.68 6.71
N LYS A 131 13.69 -14.62 5.88
CA LYS A 131 13.84 -13.55 4.91
C LYS A 131 12.76 -13.68 3.84
N ILE A 132 12.18 -12.55 3.47
CA ILE A 132 11.34 -12.45 2.28
C ILE A 132 12.28 -12.29 1.09
N GLU A 133 12.02 -13.05 0.03
CA GLU A 133 12.83 -13.05 -1.20
C GLU A 133 11.95 -12.75 -2.42
N CYS A 134 12.57 -12.35 -3.53
CA CYS A 134 11.84 -12.01 -4.76
C CYS A 134 10.96 -13.15 -5.24
N ASP A 135 11.39 -14.40 -5.11
CA ASP A 135 10.62 -15.57 -5.52
C ASP A 135 9.26 -15.62 -4.81
N PHE A 136 9.24 -15.37 -3.50
CA PHE A 136 7.98 -15.28 -2.75
C PHE A 136 7.11 -14.11 -3.23
N ILE A 137 7.71 -12.95 -3.49
CA ILE A 137 6.97 -11.75 -3.90
C ILE A 137 6.37 -11.93 -5.31
N HIS A 138 7.10 -12.52 -6.25
CA HIS A 138 6.61 -12.82 -7.60
C HIS A 138 5.47 -13.83 -7.62
N GLU A 139 5.35 -14.67 -6.59
CA GLU A 139 4.19 -15.55 -6.46
C GLU A 139 2.90 -14.82 -6.03
N GLN A 140 2.99 -13.58 -5.55
CA GLN A 140 1.85 -12.81 -5.09
C GLN A 140 1.18 -12.10 -6.26
N ASP A 141 -0.14 -12.09 -6.28
CA ASP A 141 -0.91 -11.41 -7.31
C ASP A 141 -1.03 -9.90 -7.01
N LEU A 142 -1.10 -9.54 -5.72
CA LEU A 142 -1.34 -8.16 -5.27
C LEU A 142 -0.74 -7.91 -3.89
N MET A 143 -0.09 -6.75 -3.73
CA MET A 143 0.26 -6.20 -2.42
C MET A 143 -0.77 -5.14 -2.00
N ILE A 144 -1.31 -5.23 -0.79
CA ILE A 144 -2.17 -4.19 -0.20
C ILE A 144 -1.40 -3.52 0.93
N ILE A 145 -1.27 -2.20 0.89
CA ILE A 145 -0.45 -1.46 1.84
C ILE A 145 -1.06 -0.10 2.16
N GLY A 146 -0.90 0.37 3.40
CA GLY A 146 -1.28 1.71 3.80
C GLY A 146 -0.31 2.76 3.24
N LEU A 147 -0.77 3.99 3.00
CA LEU A 147 0.07 5.05 2.42
C LEU A 147 1.36 5.32 3.22
N GLY A 148 1.28 5.35 4.56
CA GLY A 148 2.50 5.52 5.37
C GLY A 148 3.37 4.25 5.41
N GLY A 149 2.77 3.06 5.28
CA GLY A 149 3.51 1.81 5.12
C GLY A 149 4.29 1.80 3.82
N TRP A 150 3.66 2.24 2.72
CA TRP A 150 4.31 2.44 1.42
C TRP A 150 5.52 3.36 1.52
N HIS A 151 5.38 4.52 2.17
CA HIS A 151 6.51 5.43 2.41
C HIS A 151 7.67 4.73 3.14
N LYS A 152 7.38 3.92 4.17
CA LYS A 152 8.42 3.15 4.85
C LYS A 152 9.05 2.09 3.94
N LEU A 153 8.24 1.38 3.17
CA LEU A 153 8.70 0.32 2.26
C LEU A 153 9.71 0.87 1.25
N ILE A 154 9.39 1.97 0.58
CA ILE A 154 10.27 2.55 -0.46
C ILE A 154 11.57 3.15 0.10
N CYS A 155 11.56 3.59 1.36
CA CYS A 155 12.73 4.12 2.06
C CYS A 155 13.60 3.02 2.70
N THR A 156 13.13 1.76 2.73
CA THR A 156 13.85 0.64 3.34
C THR A 156 14.59 -0.15 2.25
N PRO A 157 15.89 -0.48 2.43
CA PRO A 157 16.64 -1.28 1.46
C PRO A 157 16.25 -2.77 1.56
N LEU A 158 15.06 -3.09 1.07
CA LEU A 158 14.53 -4.45 1.01
C LEU A 158 15.07 -5.14 -0.25
N SER A 159 15.58 -6.37 -0.09
CA SER A 159 16.15 -7.16 -1.20
C SER A 159 15.15 -7.49 -2.31
N TRP A 160 13.87 -7.33 -2.05
CA TRP A 160 12.76 -7.67 -2.95
C TRP A 160 11.94 -6.46 -3.42
N ARG A 161 12.41 -5.24 -3.16
CA ARG A 161 11.70 -3.99 -3.52
C ARG A 161 11.45 -3.85 -5.02
N GLU A 162 12.32 -4.39 -5.86
CA GLU A 162 12.17 -4.34 -7.32
C GLU A 162 11.25 -5.45 -7.87
N CYS A 163 10.81 -6.38 -7.01
CA CYS A 163 10.05 -7.57 -7.39
C CYS A 163 8.54 -7.41 -7.11
N LEU A 164 8.09 -6.20 -6.76
CA LEU A 164 6.73 -5.93 -6.28
C LEU A 164 5.65 -6.34 -7.30
N PRO A 165 4.56 -7.00 -6.87
CA PRO A 165 3.43 -7.30 -7.74
C PRO A 165 2.61 -6.03 -8.03
N SER A 166 1.43 -6.16 -8.63
CA SER A 166 0.46 -5.06 -8.61
C SER A 166 0.21 -4.62 -7.17
N MET A 167 -0.03 -3.33 -6.95
CA MET A 167 -0.17 -2.75 -5.61
C MET A 167 -1.48 -1.99 -5.46
N LEU A 168 -2.11 -2.11 -4.29
CA LEU A 168 -3.20 -1.26 -3.85
C LEU A 168 -2.74 -0.47 -2.62
N ILE A 169 -2.45 0.82 -2.81
CA ILE A 169 -2.01 1.73 -1.77
C ILE A 169 -3.22 2.47 -1.22
N ILE A 170 -3.57 2.21 0.04
CA ILE A 170 -4.76 2.76 0.70
C ILE A 170 -4.37 3.94 1.59
N LYS A 171 -5.01 5.09 1.34
CA LYS A 171 -5.01 6.25 2.23
C LYS A 171 -6.35 6.29 2.96
N GLU A 172 -6.37 5.80 4.19
CA GLU A 172 -7.50 6.02 5.10
C GLU A 172 -7.54 7.49 5.53
N THR A 173 -8.72 8.10 5.49
CA THR A 173 -8.93 9.34 6.24
C THR A 173 -9.37 8.94 7.62
N ILE A 174 -8.58 9.27 8.64
CA ILE A 174 -9.03 9.16 10.03
C ILE A 174 -10.18 10.16 10.18
N ASN A 175 -11.42 9.69 10.07
CA ASN A 175 -12.51 10.43 10.67
C ASN A 175 -12.24 10.43 12.17
N PRO A 176 -12.11 11.60 12.83
CA PRO A 176 -12.04 11.66 14.28
C PRO A 176 -13.43 11.36 14.84
N ILE A 177 -13.90 10.12 14.67
CA ILE A 177 -14.92 9.60 15.55
C ILE A 177 -14.16 9.18 16.79
N GLN A 178 -14.16 10.11 17.74
CA GLN A 178 -13.86 9.88 19.14
C GLN A 178 -14.60 8.62 19.60
N LEU A 179 -13.85 7.65 20.10
CA LEU A 179 -14.32 6.71 21.12
C LEU A 179 -13.95 7.30 22.48
#